data_AF-A0A9C6TG58-F1
#
_entry.id   AF-A0A9C6TG58-F1
#
_cell.length_a   1.000
_cell.length_b   1.000
_cell.length_c   1.000
_cell.angle_alpha   90.00
_cell.angle_beta   90.00
_cell.angle_gamma   90.00
#
_symmetry.space_group_name_H-M   'P 1'
#
loop_
_entity.id
_entity.type
_entity.pdbx_description
1 polymer ?
#
loop_
_entity_poly.entity_id
_entity_poly.type
_entity_poly.pdbx_seq_one_letter_code
_entity_poly.pdbx_strand_id
1 'polypeptide(L)'
;MPRGKHTKNPLKFVDERENNNASRSLQPPAPVASEDTTSVEASEAPSQAPSQVVANSISSDGATRCSNSKSSSAWNVEIIDSTNVKKKAKIKVKDVCNLPRGDRVIVEVDEEGAAYGKAQGLLAGYCGMLATNARIFPISFEKWSGQENGGMPKSFKDECFDTMIKPHFHFTSTEKIAYRYCIQSIAKKWATYRQRLWNEFYDPTMRREALVNNVPDDVPRDQWACFVNYRLKPSTVELCMKNKENRSKQTIPHTCGSKSNSRR
;
A
#
# COMPACT_ATOMS: atom_id res chain seq x y z
N MET A 1 -0.72 -16.88 -30.21
CA MET A 1 -1.73 -17.45 -29.30
C MET A 1 -2.77 -16.36 -29.01
N PRO A 2 -4.05 -16.54 -29.37
CA PRO A 2 -5.01 -15.44 -29.41
C PRO A 2 -5.53 -15.06 -28.01
N ARG A 3 -5.78 -13.76 -27.84
CA ARG A 3 -6.16 -13.08 -26.60
C ARG A 3 -7.62 -13.39 -26.23
N GLY A 4 -7.85 -13.90 -25.02
CA GLY A 4 -9.18 -14.07 -24.44
C GLY A 4 -9.76 -12.72 -24.01
N LYS A 5 -10.94 -12.38 -24.53
CA LYS A 5 -11.69 -11.17 -24.21
C LYS A 5 -12.28 -11.28 -22.79
N HIS A 6 -12.06 -10.26 -21.96
CA HIS A 6 -12.71 -10.13 -20.65
C HIS A 6 -14.20 -9.86 -20.81
N THR A 7 -15.04 -10.83 -20.44
CA THR A 7 -16.47 -10.62 -20.16
C THR A 7 -16.64 -10.36 -18.68
N LYS A 8 -17.15 -9.16 -18.35
CA LYS A 8 -17.64 -8.84 -17.00
C LYS A 8 -18.88 -9.69 -16.74
N ASN A 9 -18.90 -10.45 -15.64
CA ASN A 9 -20.10 -11.16 -15.21
C ASN A 9 -20.76 -10.37 -14.06
N PRO A 10 -22.01 -9.88 -14.22
CA PRO A 10 -22.77 -9.27 -13.13
C PRO A 10 -23.82 -10.24 -12.57
N LEU A 11 -24.30 -9.96 -11.35
CA LEU A 11 -25.50 -10.53 -10.67
C LEU A 11 -25.27 -11.89 -9.96
N LYS A 12 -25.81 -12.22 -8.78
CA LYS A 12 -26.55 -11.57 -7.66
C LYS A 12 -26.44 -12.57 -6.48
N PHE A 13 -26.21 -12.13 -5.24
CA PHE A 13 -27.19 -12.10 -4.14
C PHE A 13 -28.29 -13.19 -4.18
N VAL A 14 -28.20 -14.17 -3.29
CA VAL A 14 -29.33 -14.88 -2.68
C VAL A 14 -29.01 -15.03 -1.19
N ASP A 15 -29.93 -14.55 -0.37
CA ASP A 15 -29.99 -14.62 1.09
C ASP A 15 -30.93 -15.78 1.43
N GLU A 16 -30.46 -16.77 2.17
CA GLU A 16 -31.32 -17.78 2.81
C GLU A 16 -30.83 -17.99 4.24
N ARG A 17 -31.56 -17.39 5.17
CA ARG A 17 -31.70 -17.90 6.54
C ARG A 17 -32.73 -19.03 6.50
N GLU A 18 -32.42 -20.17 7.12
CA GLU A 18 -33.25 -20.73 8.19
C GLU A 18 -32.56 -21.89 8.93
N ASN A 19 -32.50 -21.70 10.26
CA ASN A 19 -32.75 -22.63 11.37
C ASN A 19 -32.38 -24.13 11.26
N ASN A 20 -31.63 -24.64 12.26
CA ASN A 20 -32.13 -25.69 13.16
C ASN A 20 -31.22 -25.91 14.38
N ASN A 21 -31.88 -26.14 15.51
CA ASN A 21 -31.39 -26.35 16.87
C ASN A 21 -31.40 -27.85 17.21
N ALA A 22 -30.38 -28.37 17.91
CA ALA A 22 -30.53 -29.33 19.02
C ALA A 22 -29.16 -29.83 19.56
N SER A 23 -28.87 -29.41 20.80
CA SER A 23 -28.46 -30.20 21.97
C SER A 23 -27.39 -31.31 21.91
N ARG A 24 -26.35 -31.18 22.75
CA ARG A 24 -26.13 -31.97 24.00
C ARG A 24 -24.68 -32.43 24.25
N SER A 25 -24.08 -31.81 25.28
CA SER A 25 -23.33 -32.43 26.42
C SER A 25 -21.94 -33.05 26.26
N LEU A 26 -21.04 -32.54 27.13
CA LEU A 26 -20.07 -33.21 28.03
C LEU A 26 -18.63 -32.68 27.95
N GLN A 27 -18.24 -32.15 29.11
CA GLN A 27 -16.94 -31.85 29.73
C GLN A 27 -15.61 -32.12 29.00
N PRO A 28 -14.59 -31.26 29.27
CA PRO A 28 -13.19 -31.53 28.93
C PRO A 28 -12.45 -32.24 30.08
N PRO A 29 -11.29 -32.86 29.80
CA PRO A 29 -10.22 -32.94 30.77
C PRO A 29 -9.02 -32.09 30.34
N ALA A 30 -8.50 -31.31 31.28
CA ALA A 30 -7.07 -30.98 31.35
C ALA A 30 -6.29 -32.28 31.70
N PRO A 31 -4.95 -32.34 31.59
CA PRO A 31 -4.18 -31.78 32.69
C PRO A 31 -2.75 -31.28 32.37
N VAL A 32 -2.21 -30.67 33.44
CA VAL A 32 -0.82 -30.52 33.90
C VAL A 32 0.22 -29.67 33.15
N ALA A 33 0.72 -28.71 33.94
CA ALA A 33 1.96 -27.98 33.82
C ALA A 33 3.07 -28.64 34.67
N SER A 34 4.31 -28.22 34.37
CA SER A 34 5.54 -28.28 35.19
C SER A 34 6.22 -29.67 35.26
N GLU A 35 7.54 -29.80 35.16
CA GLU A 35 8.59 -29.08 35.88
C GLU A 35 9.92 -28.86 35.10
N ASP A 36 10.70 -27.94 35.68
CA ASP A 36 12.10 -27.54 35.51
C ASP A 36 13.13 -28.69 35.32
N THR A 37 14.32 -28.41 34.76
CA THR A 37 15.50 -27.94 35.55
C THR A 37 16.78 -27.89 34.69
N THR A 38 17.59 -26.86 35.00
CA THR A 38 19.06 -26.81 35.04
C THR A 38 19.86 -26.34 33.81
N SER A 39 20.45 -25.16 34.02
CA SER A 39 21.53 -24.47 33.32
C SER A 39 22.84 -25.25 33.22
N VAL A 40 23.66 -24.95 32.21
CA VAL A 40 25.11 -24.76 32.37
C VAL A 40 25.65 -23.82 31.29
N GLU A 41 26.42 -22.86 31.78
CA GLU A 41 27.14 -21.76 31.13
C GLU A 41 28.55 -22.22 30.71
N ALA A 42 29.06 -21.79 29.56
CA ALA A 42 30.49 -21.49 29.36
C ALA A 42 30.75 -20.81 28.00
N SER A 43 31.53 -19.73 28.09
CA SER A 43 31.97 -18.77 27.08
C SER A 43 33.04 -19.29 26.10
N GLU A 44 33.08 -18.75 24.87
CA GLU A 44 34.24 -18.03 24.27
C GLU A 44 33.99 -17.67 22.78
N ALA A 45 34.30 -16.43 22.42
CA ALA A 45 34.53 -15.95 21.04
C ALA A 45 36.05 -16.07 20.71
N PRO A 46 36.62 -15.65 19.55
CA PRO A 46 36.05 -15.04 18.34
C PRO A 46 36.60 -15.62 16.99
N SER A 47 35.98 -15.30 15.85
CA SER A 47 36.70 -15.29 14.55
C SER A 47 36.03 -14.40 13.50
N GLN A 48 36.87 -13.59 12.84
CA GLN A 48 36.55 -12.54 11.87
C GLN A 48 36.56 -13.03 10.42
N ALA A 49 35.63 -12.44 9.63
CA ALA A 49 35.76 -11.94 8.25
C ALA A 49 35.80 -12.93 7.06
N PRO A 50 35.58 -12.46 5.81
CA PRO A 50 34.65 -11.41 5.30
C PRO A 50 33.83 -11.92 4.09
N SER A 51 32.74 -11.23 3.68
CA SER A 51 32.41 -11.06 2.24
C SER A 51 31.20 -10.16 1.96
N GLN A 52 31.52 -9.01 1.35
CA GLN A 52 30.91 -8.40 0.17
C GLN A 52 29.47 -7.85 0.23
N VAL A 53 29.43 -6.54 0.47
CA VAL A 53 28.39 -5.61 0.06
C VAL A 53 28.28 -5.59 -1.48
N VAL A 54 27.17 -6.07 -2.03
CA VAL A 54 26.80 -5.79 -3.43
C VAL A 54 25.91 -4.56 -3.44
N ALA A 55 26.50 -3.42 -3.78
CA ALA A 55 25.78 -2.20 -4.08
C ALA A 55 25.10 -2.35 -5.46
N ASN A 56 23.79 -2.59 -5.48
CA ASN A 56 23.03 -2.50 -6.72
C ASN A 56 22.72 -1.02 -7.01
N SER A 57 23.55 -0.41 -7.85
CA SER A 57 23.29 0.86 -8.51
C SER A 57 22.14 0.70 -9.51
N ILE A 58 20.96 1.24 -9.16
CA ILE A 58 19.83 1.32 -10.09
C ILE A 58 20.12 2.48 -11.05
N SER A 59 20.59 2.13 -12.24
CA SER A 59 20.68 3.05 -13.38
C SER A 59 19.28 3.48 -13.82
N SER A 60 19.09 4.78 -13.87
CA SER A 60 17.92 5.46 -14.39
C SER A 60 17.94 5.42 -15.92
N ASP A 61 17.31 4.42 -16.51
CA ASP A 61 16.75 4.55 -17.86
C ASP A 61 15.65 3.53 -18.07
N GLY A 62 14.41 4.00 -18.03
CA GLY A 62 13.23 3.16 -18.18
C GLY A 62 11.98 4.01 -18.08
N ALA A 63 11.57 4.58 -19.21
CA ALA A 63 10.28 5.25 -19.37
C ALA A 63 9.16 4.30 -18.92
N THR A 64 8.70 4.50 -17.68
CA THR A 64 7.66 3.67 -17.06
C THR A 64 6.33 4.08 -17.66
N ARG A 65 5.74 3.20 -18.48
CA ARG A 65 4.39 3.38 -19.01
C ARG A 65 3.39 3.20 -17.87
N CYS A 66 2.81 4.31 -17.42
CA CYS A 66 1.78 4.33 -16.39
C CYS A 66 0.47 3.70 -16.89
N SER A 67 0.00 2.65 -16.23
CA SER A 67 -1.29 2.03 -16.53
C SER A 67 -2.47 2.89 -16.07
N ASN A 68 -3.56 2.78 -16.84
CA ASN A 68 -4.69 3.70 -16.90
C ASN A 68 -5.43 3.91 -15.55
N SER A 69 -5.13 5.01 -14.88
CA SER A 69 -6.09 5.67 -13.99
C SER A 69 -6.79 6.80 -14.76
N LYS A 70 -8.07 6.61 -15.07
CA LYS A 70 -8.96 7.59 -15.73
C LYS A 70 -9.27 8.77 -14.80
N SER A 71 -8.27 9.59 -14.50
CA SER A 71 -8.48 10.96 -14.02
C SER A 71 -7.61 11.89 -14.85
N SER A 72 -8.09 12.22 -16.06
CA SER A 72 -7.48 13.23 -16.95
C SER A 72 -7.79 14.66 -16.46
N SER A 73 -8.00 14.86 -15.17
CA SER A 73 -8.15 16.20 -14.61
C SER A 73 -6.77 16.83 -14.47
N ALA A 74 -6.57 17.93 -15.19
CA ALA A 74 -5.42 18.79 -14.95
C ALA A 74 -5.77 19.78 -13.84
N TRP A 75 -4.82 20.00 -12.95
CA TRP A 75 -4.97 20.82 -11.74
C TRP A 75 -4.33 22.18 -11.97
N ASN A 76 -5.05 23.26 -11.66
CA ASN A 76 -4.49 24.60 -11.66
C ASN A 76 -3.76 24.81 -10.33
N VAL A 77 -2.44 24.82 -10.37
CA VAL A 77 -1.56 24.88 -9.20
C VAL A 77 -0.54 26.02 -9.32
N GLU A 78 0.08 26.38 -8.21
CA GLU A 78 1.21 27.30 -8.18
C GLU A 78 2.52 26.51 -8.18
N ILE A 79 3.46 26.94 -9.01
CA ILE A 79 4.81 26.40 -9.11
C ILE A 79 5.77 27.48 -8.61
N ILE A 80 6.75 27.08 -7.81
CA ILE A 80 7.92 27.88 -7.48
C ILE A 80 9.11 27.37 -8.30
N ASP A 81 9.79 28.28 -8.99
CA ASP A 81 11.03 27.95 -9.71
C ASP A 81 12.28 28.09 -8.83
N SER A 82 13.45 27.82 -9.40
CA SER A 82 14.74 27.94 -8.70
C SER A 82 15.09 29.37 -8.28
N THR A 83 14.45 30.38 -8.87
CA THR A 83 14.62 31.80 -8.53
C THR A 83 13.60 32.30 -7.50
N ASN A 84 12.79 31.38 -6.94
CA ASN A 84 11.68 31.66 -6.03
C ASN A 84 10.53 32.47 -6.64
N VAL A 85 10.42 32.52 -7.97
CA VAL A 85 9.30 33.16 -8.65
C VAL A 85 8.12 32.18 -8.70
N LYS A 86 6.94 32.66 -8.29
CA LYS A 86 5.69 31.89 -8.32
C LYS A 86 4.95 32.09 -9.62
N LYS A 87 4.57 31.00 -10.28
CA LYS A 87 3.76 31.01 -11.51
C LYS A 87 2.59 30.04 -11.41
N LYS A 88 1.48 30.38 -12.05
CA LYS A 88 0.31 29.49 -12.14
C LYS A 88 0.46 28.57 -13.35
N ALA A 89 0.19 27.29 -13.17
CA ALA A 89 0.28 26.30 -14.22
C ALA A 89 -0.83 25.25 -14.10
N LYS A 90 -1.12 24.58 -15.22
CA LYS A 90 -2.11 23.50 -15.30
C LYS A 90 -1.38 22.18 -15.51
N ILE A 91 -1.30 21.35 -14.47
CA ILE A 91 -0.48 20.12 -14.45
C ILE A 91 -1.36 18.88 -14.28
N LYS A 92 -1.06 17.80 -15.01
CA LYS A 92 -1.65 16.47 -14.76
C LYS A 92 -0.71 15.66 -13.89
N VAL A 93 -1.26 14.70 -13.16
CA VAL A 93 -0.49 13.79 -12.27
C VAL A 93 0.71 13.15 -12.97
N LYS A 94 0.51 12.65 -14.19
CA LYS A 94 1.56 12.00 -14.99
C LYS A 94 2.68 12.93 -15.45
N ASP A 95 2.42 14.24 -15.47
CA ASP A 95 3.35 15.25 -15.97
C ASP A 95 4.18 15.86 -14.82
N VAL A 96 3.90 15.50 -13.55
CA VAL A 96 4.64 15.99 -12.37
C VAL A 96 6.13 15.65 -12.44
N CYS A 97 6.49 14.44 -12.90
CA CYS A 97 7.90 14.06 -13.08
C CYS A 97 8.61 14.81 -14.21
N ASN A 98 7.84 15.43 -15.12
CA ASN A 98 8.36 16.10 -16.31
C ASN A 98 8.48 17.62 -16.10
N LEU A 99 8.38 18.10 -14.86
CA LEU A 99 8.59 19.51 -14.55
C LEU A 99 10.04 19.92 -14.85
N PRO A 100 10.26 21.14 -15.36
CA PRO A 100 11.60 21.67 -15.54
C PRO A 100 12.43 21.54 -14.27
N ARG A 101 13.74 21.29 -14.40
CA ARG A 101 14.61 21.13 -13.24
C ARG A 101 14.56 22.39 -12.38
N GLY A 102 14.20 22.21 -11.11
CA GLY A 102 14.04 23.30 -10.14
C GLY A 102 12.60 23.80 -9.96
N ASP A 103 11.69 23.50 -10.89
CA ASP A 103 10.26 23.79 -10.74
C ASP A 103 9.62 22.81 -9.75
N ARG A 104 8.95 23.36 -8.74
CA ARG A 104 8.25 22.57 -7.71
C ARG A 104 6.83 23.09 -7.51
N VAL A 105 5.87 22.17 -7.43
CA VAL A 105 4.48 22.52 -7.10
C VAL A 105 4.38 22.90 -5.63
N ILE A 106 3.84 24.08 -5.34
CA ILE A 106 3.61 24.52 -3.96
C ILE A 106 2.44 23.74 -3.37
N VAL A 107 2.66 23.14 -2.21
CA VAL A 107 1.64 22.42 -1.45
C VAL A 107 1.52 23.07 -0.08
N GLU A 108 0.33 23.60 0.17
CA GLU A 108 -0.06 24.13 1.46
C GLU A 108 -0.53 22.98 2.36
N VAL A 109 -0.07 23.00 3.61
CA VAL A 109 -0.39 22.01 4.63
C VAL A 109 -0.82 22.74 5.90
N ASP A 110 -1.92 22.30 6.49
CA ASP A 110 -2.50 22.91 7.69
C ASP A 110 -1.71 22.56 8.96
N GLU A 111 -2.10 23.15 10.09
CA GLU A 111 -1.45 22.96 11.38
C GLU A 111 -1.56 21.50 11.86
N GLU A 112 -2.63 20.80 11.47
CA GLU A 112 -2.84 19.37 11.73
C GLU A 112 -2.00 18.47 10.82
N GLY A 113 -1.37 19.04 9.80
CA GLY A 113 -0.48 18.35 8.87
C GLY A 113 -1.20 17.68 7.69
N ALA A 114 -2.42 18.10 7.36
CA ALA A 114 -3.13 17.73 6.16
C ALA A 114 -2.90 18.77 5.04
N ALA A 115 -2.50 18.29 3.85
CA ALA A 115 -2.47 19.16 2.69
C ALA A 115 -3.90 19.65 2.37
N TYR A 116 -4.00 20.88 1.88
CA TYR A 116 -5.25 21.50 1.42
C TYR A 116 -5.04 22.31 0.13
N GLY A 117 -6.11 22.93 -0.36
CA GLY A 117 -6.06 23.75 -1.57
C GLY A 117 -5.97 22.96 -2.88
N LYS A 118 -5.62 23.66 -3.97
CA LYS A 118 -5.71 23.14 -5.34
C LYS A 118 -4.66 22.07 -5.66
N ALA A 119 -3.50 22.12 -5.02
CA ALA A 119 -2.41 21.16 -5.23
C ALA A 119 -2.62 19.83 -4.48
N GLN A 120 -3.49 19.79 -3.48
CA GLN A 120 -3.73 18.60 -2.65
C GLN A 120 -4.20 17.39 -3.47
N GLY A 121 -5.10 17.61 -4.43
CA GLY A 121 -5.58 16.56 -5.32
C GLY A 121 -4.51 16.07 -6.29
N LEU A 122 -3.64 16.96 -6.77
CA LEU A 122 -2.51 16.61 -7.63
C LEU A 122 -1.49 15.75 -6.87
N LEU A 123 -1.10 16.18 -5.66
CA LEU A 123 -0.20 15.42 -4.78
C LEU A 123 -0.81 14.06 -4.41
N ALA A 124 -2.10 14.02 -4.06
CA ALA A 124 -2.79 12.77 -3.77
C ALA A 124 -2.81 11.85 -5.01
N GLY A 125 -3.02 12.38 -6.21
CA GLY A 125 -2.93 11.60 -7.45
C GLY A 125 -1.53 11.03 -7.66
N TYR A 126 -0.50 11.85 -7.43
CA TYR A 126 0.90 11.48 -7.57
C TYR A 126 1.33 10.39 -6.57
N CYS A 127 0.99 10.53 -5.29
CA CYS A 127 1.13 9.47 -4.29
C CYS A 127 0.43 8.17 -4.75
N GLY A 128 -0.69 8.29 -5.46
CA GLY A 128 -1.42 7.15 -6.05
C GLY A 128 -0.60 6.41 -7.08
N MET A 129 -0.04 7.15 -8.03
CA MET A 129 0.81 6.62 -9.09
C MET A 129 2.04 5.89 -8.52
N LEU A 130 2.69 6.48 -7.50
CA LEU A 130 3.81 5.84 -6.81
C LEU A 130 3.37 4.56 -6.09
N ALA A 131 2.31 4.64 -5.28
CA ALA A 131 1.80 3.52 -4.47
C ALA A 131 1.33 2.31 -5.28
N THR A 132 0.91 2.51 -6.53
CA THR A 132 0.46 1.44 -7.45
C THR A 132 1.58 0.83 -8.27
N ASN A 133 2.79 1.39 -8.22
CA ASN A 133 3.94 0.85 -8.93
C ASN A 133 4.65 -0.19 -8.05
N ALA A 134 4.52 -1.47 -8.40
CA ALA A 134 5.09 -2.59 -7.65
C ALA A 134 6.63 -2.62 -7.64
N ARG A 135 7.29 -1.84 -8.51
CA ARG A 135 8.75 -1.66 -8.47
C ARG A 135 9.19 -0.66 -7.40
N ILE A 136 8.34 0.33 -7.11
CA ILE A 136 8.59 1.34 -6.07
C ILE A 136 8.11 0.83 -4.72
N PHE A 137 6.87 0.33 -4.65
CA PHE A 137 6.28 -0.22 -3.43
C PHE A 137 5.85 -1.67 -3.66
N PRO A 138 6.74 -2.64 -3.35
CA PRO A 138 6.45 -4.05 -3.56
C PRO A 138 5.18 -4.53 -2.88
N ILE A 139 4.43 -5.41 -3.54
CA ILE A 139 3.20 -5.99 -2.98
C ILE A 139 3.45 -7.24 -2.12
N SER A 140 4.68 -7.77 -2.18
CA SER A 140 5.15 -8.95 -1.45
C SER A 140 5.23 -8.73 0.06
N PHE A 141 5.43 -7.49 0.51
CA PHE A 141 5.40 -7.17 1.94
C PHE A 141 4.01 -7.39 2.53
N GLU A 142 3.93 -8.11 3.64
CA GLU A 142 2.65 -8.40 4.30
C GLU A 142 2.03 -7.10 4.83
N LYS A 143 2.84 -6.24 5.44
CA LYS A 143 2.42 -5.04 6.18
C LYS A 143 3.15 -3.79 5.71
N TRP A 144 2.52 -2.63 5.90
CA TRP A 144 3.14 -1.33 5.63
C TRP A 144 4.26 -1.00 6.64
N SER A 145 4.16 -1.47 7.88
CA SER A 145 5.09 -1.20 8.98
C SER A 145 5.49 -2.50 9.69
N GLY A 146 6.58 -2.46 10.46
CA GLY A 146 7.09 -3.59 11.24
C GLY A 146 8.10 -4.44 10.46
N GLN A 147 9.29 -3.87 10.21
CA GLN A 147 10.34 -4.47 9.37
C GLN A 147 10.71 -5.90 9.78
N GLU A 148 10.73 -6.18 11.09
CA GLU A 148 11.04 -7.50 11.66
C GLU A 148 9.98 -8.57 11.37
N ASN A 149 8.78 -8.18 10.93
CA ASN A 149 7.61 -9.05 10.78
C ASN A 149 7.00 -8.97 9.37
N GLY A 150 7.85 -8.95 8.33
CA GLY A 150 7.42 -8.85 6.93
C GLY A 150 6.85 -7.47 6.55
N GLY A 151 7.12 -6.46 7.36
CA GLY A 151 6.75 -5.08 7.10
C GLY A 151 7.72 -4.39 6.15
N MET A 152 7.21 -3.44 5.37
CA MET A 152 8.02 -2.69 4.42
C MET A 152 9.11 -1.86 5.13
N PRO A 153 10.38 -2.00 4.72
CA PRO A 153 11.49 -1.25 5.31
C PRO A 153 11.28 0.27 5.21
N LYS A 154 11.87 1.00 6.15
CA LYS A 154 11.79 2.46 6.18
C LYS A 154 12.49 3.10 4.97
N SER A 155 13.56 2.48 4.47
CA SER A 155 14.33 2.94 3.31
C SER A 155 13.47 3.20 2.08
N PHE A 156 12.51 2.32 1.74
CA PHE A 156 11.58 2.53 0.62
C PHE A 156 10.77 3.83 0.77
N LYS A 157 10.37 4.17 1.99
CA LYS A 157 9.57 5.37 2.28
C LYS A 157 10.44 6.62 2.21
N ASP A 158 11.63 6.55 2.79
CA ASP A 158 12.61 7.64 2.81
C ASP A 158 13.07 7.97 1.38
N GLU A 159 13.55 6.96 0.65
CA GLU A 159 13.99 7.09 -0.74
C GLU A 159 12.86 7.63 -1.61
N CYS A 160 11.63 7.13 -1.48
CA CYS A 160 10.49 7.66 -2.21
C CYS A 160 10.23 9.14 -1.91
N PHE A 161 10.31 9.55 -0.65
CA PHE A 161 10.07 10.94 -0.29
C PHE A 161 11.19 11.84 -0.84
N ASP A 162 12.44 11.43 -0.66
CA ASP A 162 13.62 12.23 -1.01
C ASP A 162 13.85 12.33 -2.51
N THR A 163 13.63 11.24 -3.25
CA THR A 163 13.98 11.16 -4.68
C THR A 163 12.80 11.39 -5.62
N MET A 164 11.57 11.09 -5.19
CA MET A 164 10.39 11.14 -6.07
C MET A 164 9.39 12.22 -5.68
N ILE A 165 9.37 12.70 -4.44
CA ILE A 165 8.41 13.71 -3.98
C ILE A 165 9.07 15.08 -3.81
N LYS A 166 10.10 15.18 -2.97
CA LYS A 166 10.80 16.45 -2.70
C LYS A 166 11.27 17.21 -3.96
N PRO A 167 11.75 16.54 -5.05
CA PRO A 167 12.20 17.26 -6.23
C PRO A 167 11.09 17.97 -7.00
N HIS A 168 9.82 17.55 -6.83
CA HIS A 168 8.68 18.05 -7.60
C HIS A 168 7.67 18.84 -6.76
N PHE A 169 7.80 18.82 -5.43
CA PHE A 169 6.88 19.49 -4.52
C PHE A 169 7.63 20.36 -3.50
N HIS A 170 7.13 21.58 -3.32
CA HIS A 170 7.58 22.50 -2.29
C HIS A 170 6.49 22.59 -1.22
N PHE A 171 6.77 22.10 -0.03
CA PHE A 171 5.84 22.12 1.10
C PHE A 171 6.06 23.39 1.93
N THR A 172 4.98 24.09 2.28
CA THR A 172 5.04 25.28 3.14
C THR A 172 5.27 24.94 4.62
N SER A 173 5.21 23.67 4.99
CA SER A 173 5.39 23.17 6.36
C SER A 173 6.74 22.52 6.57
N THR A 174 7.00 22.08 7.82
CA THR A 174 8.21 21.31 8.12
C THR A 174 8.25 20.01 7.33
N GLU A 175 9.47 19.57 7.02
CA GLU A 175 9.70 18.32 6.31
C GLU A 175 9.06 17.11 7.01
N LYS A 176 9.11 17.08 8.35
CA LYS A 176 8.50 16.02 9.15
C LYS A 176 6.99 15.90 8.90
N ILE A 177 6.29 17.03 8.80
CA ILE A 177 4.84 17.07 8.55
C ILE A 177 4.56 16.60 7.12
N ALA A 178 5.29 17.13 6.14
CA ALA A 178 5.16 16.76 4.74
C ALA A 178 5.42 15.27 4.50
N TYR A 179 6.49 14.73 5.10
CA TYR A 179 6.83 13.31 5.07
C TYR A 179 5.69 12.48 5.61
N ARG A 180 5.20 12.80 6.82
CA ARG A 180 4.10 12.07 7.47
C ARG A 180 2.86 12.02 6.57
N TYR A 181 2.47 13.16 6.00
CA TYR A 181 1.32 13.25 5.10
C TYR A 181 1.49 12.38 3.85
N CYS A 182 2.63 12.50 3.17
CA CYS A 182 2.89 11.80 1.92
C CYS A 182 2.93 10.28 2.13
N ILE A 183 3.68 9.83 3.14
CA ILE A 183 3.83 8.41 3.47
C ILE A 183 2.50 7.80 3.93
N GLN A 184 1.67 8.53 4.69
CA GLN A 184 0.33 8.05 5.06
C GLN A 184 -0.62 7.96 3.86
N SER A 185 -0.56 8.92 2.94
CA SER A 185 -1.32 8.88 1.69
C SER A 185 -0.94 7.66 0.86
N ILE A 186 0.37 7.43 0.66
CA ILE A 186 0.89 6.26 -0.07
C ILE A 186 0.47 4.96 0.63
N ALA A 187 0.60 4.85 1.95
CA ALA A 187 0.21 3.67 2.71
C ALA A 187 -1.24 3.24 2.42
N LYS A 188 -2.18 4.21 2.47
CA LYS A 188 -3.59 3.96 2.20
C LYS A 188 -3.82 3.50 0.76
N LYS A 189 -3.13 4.12 -0.20
CA LYS A 189 -3.24 3.79 -1.63
C LYS A 189 -2.65 2.43 -1.95
N TRP A 190 -1.50 2.10 -1.37
CA TRP A 190 -0.85 0.80 -1.51
C TRP A 190 -1.74 -0.33 -0.96
N ALA A 191 -2.31 -0.15 0.23
CA ALA A 191 -3.27 -1.11 0.78
C ALA A 191 -4.53 -1.27 -0.11
N THR A 192 -5.05 -0.15 -0.63
CA THR A 192 -6.19 -0.16 -1.56
C THR A 192 -5.86 -0.87 -2.87
N TYR A 193 -4.66 -0.64 -3.41
CA TYR A 193 -4.17 -1.28 -4.63
C TYR A 193 -4.05 -2.79 -4.45
N ARG A 194 -3.41 -3.27 -3.37
CA ARG A 194 -3.31 -4.70 -3.06
C ARG A 194 -4.68 -5.36 -2.90
N GLN A 195 -5.61 -4.67 -2.24
CA GLN A 195 -6.97 -5.18 -2.10
C GLN A 195 -7.71 -5.24 -3.46
N ARG A 196 -7.53 -4.23 -4.32
CA ARG A 196 -8.09 -4.22 -5.67
C ARG A 196 -7.56 -5.37 -6.51
N LEU A 197 -6.23 -5.56 -6.52
CA LEU A 197 -5.60 -6.69 -7.21
C LEU A 197 -6.18 -8.02 -6.74
N TRP A 198 -6.27 -8.21 -5.42
CA TRP A 198 -6.87 -9.43 -4.88
C TRP A 198 -8.30 -9.64 -5.37
N ASN A 199 -9.15 -8.60 -5.32
CA ASN A 199 -10.55 -8.72 -5.74
C ASN A 199 -10.70 -9.00 -7.25
N GLU A 200 -9.76 -8.55 -8.07
CA GLU A 200 -9.83 -8.69 -9.53
C GLU A 200 -9.30 -10.05 -10.01
N PHE A 201 -8.27 -10.59 -9.35
CA PHE A 201 -7.57 -11.79 -9.79
C PHE A 201 -7.89 -13.04 -8.96
N TYR A 202 -8.40 -12.89 -7.73
CA TYR A 202 -8.77 -14.03 -6.89
C TYR A 202 -10.14 -14.59 -7.28
N ASP A 203 -10.14 -15.87 -7.61
CA ASP A 203 -11.35 -16.68 -7.80
C ASP A 203 -11.28 -17.89 -6.84
N PRO A 204 -12.24 -18.05 -5.92
CA PRO A 204 -12.30 -19.19 -5.01
C PRO A 204 -12.33 -20.55 -5.70
N THR A 205 -12.77 -20.62 -6.96
CA THR A 205 -12.84 -21.86 -7.74
C THR A 205 -11.50 -22.24 -8.39
N MET A 206 -10.55 -21.29 -8.47
CA MET A 206 -9.24 -21.53 -9.05
C MET A 206 -8.31 -22.25 -8.07
N ARG A 207 -7.54 -23.21 -8.59
CA ARG A 207 -6.43 -23.82 -7.84
C ARG A 207 -5.32 -22.80 -7.61
N ARG A 208 -4.57 -22.99 -6.52
CA ARG A 208 -3.46 -22.12 -6.12
C ARG A 208 -2.46 -21.90 -7.26
N GLU A 209 -2.09 -22.96 -7.95
CA GLU A 209 -1.08 -22.94 -9.02
C GLU A 209 -1.57 -22.12 -10.22
N ALA A 210 -2.86 -22.19 -10.54
CA ALA A 210 -3.46 -21.37 -11.57
C ALA A 210 -3.49 -19.88 -11.16
N LEU A 211 -3.76 -19.59 -9.89
CA LEU A 211 -3.75 -18.23 -9.34
C LEU A 211 -2.36 -17.60 -9.35
N VAL A 212 -1.32 -18.35 -8.95
CA VAL A 212 0.08 -17.89 -8.99
C VAL A 212 0.54 -17.64 -10.43
N ASN A 213 0.03 -18.38 -11.40
CA ASN A 213 0.35 -18.19 -12.82
C ASN A 213 -0.44 -17.05 -13.47
N ASN A 214 -1.58 -16.65 -12.89
CA ASN A 214 -2.38 -15.51 -13.35
C ASN A 214 -1.80 -14.17 -12.84
N VAL A 215 -0.61 -13.83 -13.32
CA VAL A 215 0.15 -12.64 -12.88
C VAL A 215 -0.41 -11.37 -13.54
N PRO A 216 -0.74 -10.32 -12.77
CA PRO A 216 -1.10 -9.02 -13.35
C PRO A 216 0.04 -8.39 -14.15
N ASP A 217 -0.25 -7.74 -15.28
CA ASP A 217 0.75 -7.18 -16.21
C ASP A 217 1.77 -6.24 -15.53
N ASP A 218 1.33 -5.44 -14.56
CA ASP A 218 2.17 -4.41 -13.90
C ASP A 218 2.90 -4.93 -12.64
N VAL A 219 2.81 -6.22 -12.34
CA VAL A 219 3.33 -6.81 -11.09
C VAL A 219 4.40 -7.86 -11.40
N PRO A 220 5.60 -7.79 -10.78
CA PRO A 220 6.59 -8.84 -10.90
C PRO A 220 6.07 -10.20 -10.40
N ARG A 221 6.36 -11.27 -11.15
CA ARG A 221 5.84 -12.63 -10.88
C ARG A 221 6.20 -13.14 -9.48
N ASP A 222 7.43 -12.91 -9.05
CA ASP A 222 7.94 -13.25 -7.72
C ASP A 222 7.14 -12.54 -6.62
N GLN A 223 6.88 -11.24 -6.79
CA GLN A 223 6.06 -10.48 -5.85
C GLN A 223 4.61 -10.98 -5.81
N TRP A 224 4.04 -11.31 -6.98
CA TRP A 224 2.69 -11.87 -7.05
C TRP A 224 2.59 -13.22 -6.33
N ALA A 225 3.54 -14.13 -6.57
CA ALA A 225 3.58 -15.42 -5.89
C ALA A 225 3.65 -15.26 -4.36
N CYS A 226 4.53 -14.39 -3.86
CA CYS A 226 4.62 -14.07 -2.44
C CYS A 226 3.31 -13.50 -1.89
N PHE A 227 2.66 -12.58 -2.63
CA PHE A 227 1.40 -11.99 -2.23
C PHE A 227 0.26 -13.02 -2.16
N VAL A 228 0.16 -13.92 -3.15
CA VAL A 228 -0.83 -15.01 -3.18
C VAL A 228 -0.61 -15.95 -1.99
N ASN A 229 0.63 -16.37 -1.73
CA ASN A 229 0.96 -17.24 -0.61
C ASN A 229 0.56 -16.60 0.74
N TYR A 230 0.88 -15.32 0.93
CA TYR A 230 0.45 -14.56 2.10
C TYR A 230 -1.07 -14.53 2.27
N ARG A 231 -1.82 -14.29 1.19
CA ARG A 231 -3.28 -14.16 1.23
C ARG A 231 -3.99 -15.48 1.50
N LEU A 232 -3.40 -16.60 1.07
CA LEU A 232 -3.93 -17.95 1.29
C LEU A 232 -3.48 -18.58 2.60
N LYS A 233 -2.53 -17.97 3.32
CA LYS A 233 -2.10 -18.42 4.65
C LYS A 233 -3.31 -18.52 5.60
N PRO A 234 -3.52 -19.64 6.33
CA PRO A 234 -4.70 -19.83 7.18
C PRO A 234 -4.95 -18.68 8.14
N SER A 235 -3.90 -18.20 8.83
CA SER A 235 -3.99 -17.05 9.74
C SER A 235 -4.51 -15.77 9.08
N THR A 236 -4.14 -15.54 7.81
CA THR A 236 -4.58 -14.37 7.04
C THR A 236 -6.05 -14.52 6.64
N VAL A 237 -6.45 -15.71 6.21
CA VAL A 237 -7.84 -16.02 5.83
C VAL A 237 -8.76 -15.85 7.03
N GLU A 238 -8.42 -16.44 8.17
CA GLU A 238 -9.18 -16.31 9.42
C GLU A 238 -9.34 -14.85 9.85
N LEU A 239 -8.25 -14.07 9.82
CA LEU A 239 -8.29 -12.65 10.13
C LEU A 239 -9.20 -11.87 9.18
N CYS A 240 -9.15 -12.17 7.87
CA CYS A 240 -10.01 -11.54 6.88
C CYS A 240 -11.50 -11.88 7.09
N MET A 241 -11.81 -13.14 7.43
CA MET A 241 -13.18 -13.57 7.72
C MET A 241 -13.72 -12.86 8.97
N LYS A 242 -12.94 -12.82 10.06
CA LYS A 242 -13.30 -12.11 11.29
C LYS A 242 -13.52 -10.61 11.04
N ASN A 243 -12.67 -9.98 10.24
CA ASN A 243 -12.83 -8.56 9.87
C ASN A 243 -14.08 -8.31 9.02
N LYS A 244 -14.44 -9.25 8.14
CA LYS A 244 -15.68 -9.19 7.34
C LYS A 244 -16.91 -9.30 8.24
N GLU A 245 -16.89 -10.24 9.19
CA GLU A 245 -17.95 -10.43 10.17
C GLU A 245 -18.12 -9.18 11.05
N ASN A 246 -17.03 -8.64 11.59
CA ASN A 246 -17.04 -7.41 12.39
C ASN A 246 -17.62 -6.22 11.61
N ARG A 247 -17.27 -6.08 10.32
CA ARG A 247 -17.84 -5.04 9.46
C ARG A 247 -19.35 -5.21 9.26
N SER A 248 -19.84 -6.45 9.12
CA SER A 248 -21.28 -6.70 8.98
C SER A 248 -22.08 -6.38 10.24
N LYS A 249 -21.43 -6.40 11.41
CA LYS A 249 -22.02 -6.02 12.71
C LYS A 249 -22.00 -4.51 12.97
N GLN A 250 -21.31 -3.73 12.16
CA GLN A 250 -21.27 -2.27 12.30
C GLN A 250 -22.57 -1.65 11.77
N THR A 251 -23.53 -1.42 12.67
CA THR A 251 -24.88 -0.91 12.35
C THR A 251 -25.01 0.61 12.48
N ILE A 252 -24.15 1.25 13.25
CA ILE A 252 -24.18 2.71 13.46
C ILE A 252 -23.41 3.39 12.31
N PRO A 253 -24.07 4.18 11.45
CA PRO A 253 -23.37 4.97 10.45
C PRO A 253 -22.55 6.08 11.10
N HIS A 254 -21.41 6.43 10.51
CA HIS A 254 -20.61 7.56 10.97
C HIS A 254 -21.31 8.88 10.59
N THR A 255 -21.60 9.73 11.58
CA THR A 255 -22.32 11.01 11.39
C THR A 255 -21.41 12.20 11.06
N CYS A 256 -20.09 12.02 11.11
CA CYS A 256 -19.15 13.04 10.64
C CYS A 256 -19.02 12.93 9.12
N GLY A 257 -19.53 13.92 8.38
CA GLY A 257 -19.56 13.91 6.91
C GLY A 257 -18.20 13.62 6.26
N SER A 258 -18.19 13.24 4.98
CA SER A 258 -17.01 12.73 4.28
C SER A 258 -15.88 13.75 4.03
N LYS A 259 -16.04 15.02 4.46
CA LYS A 259 -15.03 16.09 4.33
C LYS A 259 -14.36 16.32 5.68
N SER A 260 -13.02 16.37 5.71
CA SER A 260 -12.31 16.88 6.87
C SER A 260 -12.66 18.35 7.10
N ASN A 261 -12.59 18.83 8.34
CA ASN A 261 -12.89 20.23 8.67
C ASN A 261 -12.04 21.21 7.83
N SER A 262 -10.78 20.89 7.56
CA SER A 262 -9.89 21.69 6.70
C SER A 262 -10.29 21.73 5.21
N ARG A 263 -11.32 20.98 4.80
CA ARG A 263 -11.89 20.96 3.44
C ARG A 263 -13.31 21.51 3.37
N ARG A 264 -13.87 21.95 4.50
CA ARG A 264 -15.18 22.60 4.56
C ARG A 264 -15.03 24.08 4.24
#